data_AF-A0A143ZS34-F1
#
_entry.id   AF-A0A143ZS34-F1
#
_cell.length_a   1.000
_cell.length_b   1.000
_cell.length_c   1.000
_cell.angle_alpha   90.00
_cell.angle_beta   90.00
_cell.angle_gamma   90.00
#
_symmetry.space_group_name_H-M   'P 1'
#
loop_
_entity.id
_entity.type
_entity.pdbx_description
1 polymer ?
#
loop_
_entity_poly.entity_id
_entity_poly.type
_entity_poly.pdbx_seq_one_letter_code
_entity_poly.pdbx_strand_id
1 'polypeptide(L)'
;METKNVLFGLRKQHNLTQDEMAHRLLVTRQAVSRWETGDTIPSVDTLKLISREFNISVNTLLGTPSQLICQSCGMPMEDDSLISREANGDMNEQYCKWCYADGDFLSHCTMEEMVEQCIPHMGWEDERQARQYLQNKLKSLSRWKQEE
;
A
#
# COMPACT_ATOMS: atom_id res chain seq x y z
N MET A 1 1.17 7.59 14.07
CA MET A 1 1.45 8.95 13.55
C MET A 1 0.08 9.56 13.22
N GLU A 2 -0.19 10.84 13.49
CA GLU A 2 -1.51 11.41 13.14
C GLU A 2 -1.54 11.91 11.69
N THR A 3 -2.65 11.71 10.97
CA THR A 3 -2.87 12.15 9.58
C THR A 3 -2.47 13.61 9.33
N LYS A 4 -2.77 14.50 10.28
CA LYS A 4 -2.40 15.93 10.21
C LYS A 4 -0.89 16.16 10.06
N ASN A 5 -0.08 15.35 10.76
CA ASN A 5 1.38 15.45 10.72
C ASN A 5 1.93 14.91 9.40
N VAL A 6 1.31 13.85 8.87
CA VAL A 6 1.68 13.27 7.57
C VAL A 6 1.40 14.29 6.46
N LEU A 7 0.21 14.88 6.42
CA LEU A 7 -0.17 15.87 5.42
C LEU A 7 0.70 17.13 5.47
N PHE A 8 0.96 17.64 6.67
CA PHE A 8 1.86 18.78 6.84
C PHE A 8 3.28 18.47 6.36
N GLY A 9 3.82 17.31 6.74
CA GLY A 9 5.15 16.84 6.32
C GLY A 9 5.25 16.69 4.80
N LEU A 10 4.25 16.05 4.20
CA LEU A 10 4.16 15.85 2.74
C LEU A 10 4.19 17.18 1.99
N ARG A 11 3.37 18.14 2.41
CA ARG A 11 3.34 19.46 1.79
C ARG A 11 4.70 20.15 1.86
N LYS A 12 5.37 20.07 3.01
CA LYS A 12 6.69 20.68 3.23
C LYS A 12 7.78 19.99 2.42
N GLN A 13 7.77 18.67 2.33
CA GLN A 13 8.71 17.89 1.51
C GLN A 13 8.63 18.28 0.03
N HIS A 14 7.43 18.61 -0.46
CA HIS A 14 7.21 19.07 -1.83
C HIS A 14 7.37 20.59 -2.01
N ASN A 15 7.82 21.31 -0.98
CA ASN A 15 8.00 22.77 -0.98
C ASN A 15 6.75 23.57 -1.35
N LEU A 16 5.56 23.07 -0.97
CA LEU A 16 4.29 23.72 -1.31
C LEU A 16 3.77 24.61 -0.17
N THR A 17 3.11 25.70 -0.54
CA THR A 17 2.19 26.44 0.32
C THR A 17 0.86 25.69 0.47
N GLN A 18 0.06 26.03 1.48
CA GLN A 18 -1.27 25.44 1.64
C GLN A 18 -2.17 25.73 0.43
N ASP A 19 -1.97 26.89 -0.21
CA ASP A 19 -2.72 27.32 -1.39
C ASP A 19 -2.34 26.48 -2.62
N GLU A 20 -1.04 26.27 -2.87
CA GLU A 20 -0.56 25.43 -3.98
C GLU A 20 -0.97 23.97 -3.82
N MET A 21 -0.91 23.43 -2.59
CA MET A 21 -1.41 22.08 -2.32
C MET A 21 -2.92 21.98 -2.55
N ALA A 22 -3.68 23.01 -2.15
CA ALA A 22 -5.12 23.05 -2.37
C ALA A 22 -5.46 23.07 -3.86
N HIS A 23 -4.72 23.85 -4.67
CA HIS A 23 -4.88 23.87 -6.12
C HIS A 23 -4.60 22.52 -6.77
N ARG A 24 -3.53 21.82 -6.37
CA ARG A 24 -3.22 20.47 -6.88
C ARG A 24 -4.31 19.45 -6.53
N LEU A 25 -4.86 19.57 -5.33
CA LEU A 25 -5.88 18.65 -4.82
C LEU A 25 -7.32 19.07 -5.14
N LEU A 26 -7.51 20.13 -5.94
CA LEU A 26 -8.83 20.65 -6.34
C LEU A 26 -9.75 20.94 -5.14
N VAL A 27 -9.18 21.47 -4.05
CA VAL A 27 -9.87 21.78 -2.79
C VAL A 27 -9.60 23.24 -2.40
N THR A 28 -10.24 23.72 -1.34
CA THR A 28 -9.97 25.06 -0.83
C THR A 28 -8.73 25.07 0.06
N ARG A 29 -7.99 26.19 0.10
CA ARG A 29 -6.90 26.40 1.07
C ARG A 29 -7.36 26.15 2.51
N GLN A 30 -8.60 26.52 2.83
CA GLN A 30 -9.19 26.30 4.14
C GLN A 30 -9.33 24.80 4.49
N ALA A 31 -9.64 23.95 3.50
CA ALA A 31 -9.66 22.50 3.70
C ALA A 31 -8.27 21.99 4.10
N VAL A 32 -7.23 22.34 3.34
CA VAL A 32 -5.83 21.97 3.66
C VAL A 32 -5.44 22.46 5.05
N SER A 33 -5.75 23.71 5.39
CA SER A 33 -5.47 24.24 6.73
C SER A 33 -6.14 23.43 7.83
N ARG A 34 -7.41 23.06 7.68
CA ARG A 34 -8.16 22.28 8.67
C ARG A 34 -7.65 20.84 8.78
N TRP A 35 -7.07 20.27 7.73
CA TRP A 35 -6.44 18.97 7.79
C TRP A 35 -5.12 19.01 8.56
N GLU A 36 -4.30 20.04 8.32
CA GLU A 36 -3.01 20.21 9.00
C GLU A 36 -3.14 20.59 10.48
N THR A 37 -4.24 21.25 10.87
CA THR A 37 -4.56 21.51 12.28
C THR A 37 -5.23 20.33 12.97
N GLY A 38 -5.72 19.34 12.21
CA GLY A 38 -6.47 18.20 12.73
C GLY A 38 -7.94 18.48 13.01
N ASP A 39 -8.48 19.63 12.57
CA ASP A 39 -9.90 19.98 12.73
C ASP A 39 -10.83 19.08 11.89
N THR A 40 -10.32 18.57 10.76
CA THR A 40 -11.02 17.64 9.88
C THR A 40 -10.04 16.66 9.24
N ILE A 41 -10.55 15.57 8.67
CA ILE A 41 -9.79 14.65 7.82
C ILE A 41 -10.27 14.76 6.36
N PRO A 42 -9.40 14.47 5.36
CA PRO A 42 -9.83 14.41 3.97
C PRO A 42 -10.88 13.31 3.74
N SER A 43 -11.76 13.49 2.76
CA SER A 43 -12.70 12.43 2.35
C SER A 43 -11.95 11.28 1.67
N VAL A 44 -12.62 10.13 1.50
CA VAL A 44 -12.04 8.97 0.81
C VAL A 44 -11.56 9.33 -0.60
N ASP A 45 -12.34 10.10 -1.35
CA ASP A 45 -11.96 10.53 -2.71
C ASP A 45 -10.75 11.48 -2.69
N THR A 46 -10.69 12.38 -1.71
CA THR A 46 -9.53 13.26 -1.53
C THR A 46 -8.30 12.49 -1.10
N LEU A 47 -8.43 11.47 -0.23
CA LEU A 47 -7.30 10.60 0.14
C LEU A 47 -6.73 9.87 -1.07
N LYS A 48 -7.60 9.34 -1.96
CA LYS A 48 -7.16 8.72 -3.22
C LYS A 48 -6.45 9.72 -4.14
N LEU A 49 -6.96 10.95 -4.23
CA LEU A 49 -6.29 12.01 -5.00
C LEU A 49 -4.92 12.36 -4.44
N ILE A 50 -4.80 12.53 -3.11
CA ILE A 50 -3.52 12.77 -2.44
C ILE A 50 -2.56 11.60 -2.68
N SER A 51 -3.05 10.37 -2.57
CA SER A 51 -2.27 9.17 -2.84
C SER A 51 -1.65 9.17 -4.24
N ARG A 52 -2.44 9.51 -5.27
CA ARG A 52 -1.97 9.64 -6.66
C ARG A 52 -0.99 10.80 -6.84
N GLU A 53 -1.35 11.98 -6.35
CA GLU A 53 -0.57 13.22 -6.56
C GLU A 53 0.82 13.14 -5.93
N PHE A 54 0.91 12.55 -4.74
CA PHE A 54 2.15 12.50 -3.98
C PHE A 54 2.79 11.11 -3.92
N ASN A 55 2.21 10.14 -4.63
CA ASN A 55 2.72 8.79 -4.73
C ASN A 55 2.97 8.11 -3.37
N ILE A 56 1.98 8.16 -2.50
CA ILE A 56 1.99 7.53 -1.17
C ILE A 56 0.69 6.75 -0.94
N SER A 57 0.73 5.74 -0.09
CA SER A 57 -0.45 4.92 0.20
C SER A 57 -1.43 5.66 1.11
N VAL A 58 -2.72 5.29 1.04
CA VAL A 58 -3.74 5.84 1.93
C VAL A 58 -3.49 5.38 3.36
N ASN A 59 -2.97 4.16 3.56
CA ASN A 59 -2.54 3.68 4.86
C ASN A 59 -1.42 4.56 5.47
N THR A 60 -0.42 4.95 4.66
CA THR A 60 0.62 5.91 5.08
C THR A 60 0.01 7.26 5.46
N LEU A 61 -0.94 7.77 4.66
CA LEU A 61 -1.66 9.02 4.95
C LEU A 61 -2.41 8.99 6.28
N LEU A 62 -3.09 7.88 6.58
CA LEU A 62 -3.86 7.72 7.80
C LEU A 62 -2.97 7.48 9.04
N GLY A 63 -1.67 7.26 8.85
CA GLY A 63 -0.71 7.06 9.93
C GLY A 63 -0.99 5.80 10.75
N THR A 64 -1.74 4.86 10.16
CA THR A 64 -2.10 3.58 10.71
C THR A 64 -0.91 2.62 10.59
N PRO A 65 -0.46 1.98 11.69
CA PRO A 65 0.66 1.03 11.66
C PRO A 65 0.24 -0.32 11.08
N SER A 66 -0.74 -0.36 10.18
CA SER A 66 -1.10 -1.62 9.54
C SER A 66 0.05 -2.01 8.62
N GLN A 67 0.82 -3.02 9.04
CA GLN A 67 1.83 -3.61 8.18
C GLN A 67 1.08 -4.20 7.00
N LEU A 68 1.22 -3.56 5.84
CA LEU A 68 0.65 -4.06 4.62
C LEU A 68 1.36 -5.36 4.28
N ILE A 69 0.58 -6.42 4.06
CA ILE A 69 1.08 -7.72 3.66
C ILE A 69 0.47 -8.05 2.31
N CYS A 70 1.33 -8.34 1.33
CA CYS A 70 0.88 -8.77 0.03
C CYS A 70 -0.02 -10.00 0.15
N GLN A 71 -1.26 -9.89 -0.31
CA GLN A 71 -2.30 -10.90 -0.30
C GLN A 71 -2.09 -11.99 -1.39
N SER A 72 -0.92 -12.00 -2.02
CA SER A 72 -0.48 -13.02 -2.96
C SER A 72 0.75 -13.78 -2.45
N CYS A 73 1.86 -13.12 -2.15
CA CYS A 73 3.08 -13.81 -1.69
C CYS A 73 3.31 -13.76 -0.17
N GLY A 74 2.51 -13.00 0.58
CA GLY A 74 2.67 -12.85 2.04
C GLY A 74 3.84 -11.95 2.45
N MET A 75 4.49 -11.29 1.51
CA MET A 75 5.61 -10.37 1.77
C MET A 75 5.13 -9.08 2.44
N PRO A 76 5.79 -8.62 3.52
CA PRO A 76 5.57 -7.29 4.09
C PRO A 76 5.91 -6.18 3.10
N MET A 77 5.05 -5.19 2.99
CA MET A 77 5.23 -3.99 2.15
C MET A 77 5.49 -2.79 3.06
N GLU A 78 6.72 -2.71 3.55
CA GLU A 78 7.16 -1.66 4.49
C GLU A 78 7.38 -0.30 3.82
N ASP A 79 7.50 -0.29 2.49
CA ASP A 79 7.74 0.90 1.68
C ASP A 79 6.68 0.98 0.57
N ASP A 80 6.11 2.17 0.35
CA ASP A 80 5.06 2.40 -0.64
C ASP A 80 5.52 2.08 -2.08
N SER A 81 6.83 2.07 -2.36
CA SER A 81 7.40 1.64 -3.64
C SER A 81 7.30 0.14 -3.91
N LEU A 82 6.92 -0.65 -2.91
CA LEU A 82 6.63 -2.09 -3.04
C LEU A 82 5.17 -2.35 -3.42
N ILE A 83 4.30 -1.36 -3.25
CA ILE A 83 2.85 -1.47 -3.49
C ILE A 83 2.59 -1.52 -4.99
N SER A 84 1.68 -2.41 -5.40
CA SER A 84 1.25 -2.57 -6.80
C SER A 84 0.35 -1.43 -7.26
N ARG A 85 -0.01 -1.45 -8.55
CA ARG A 85 -0.96 -0.48 -9.14
C ARG A 85 -2.08 -1.14 -9.92
N GLU A 86 -3.22 -0.49 -9.89
CA GLU A 86 -4.34 -0.72 -10.80
C GLU A 86 -4.05 -0.15 -12.19
N ALA A 87 -4.80 -0.60 -13.19
CA ALA A 87 -4.70 -0.11 -14.57
C ALA A 87 -4.92 1.41 -14.72
N ASN A 88 -5.61 2.05 -13.76
CA ASN A 88 -5.85 3.49 -13.74
C ASN A 88 -4.74 4.28 -13.00
N GLY A 89 -3.69 3.60 -12.51
CA GLY A 89 -2.58 4.18 -11.76
C GLY A 89 -2.76 4.26 -10.25
N ASP A 90 -3.94 3.89 -9.72
CA ASP A 90 -4.20 3.79 -8.27
C ASP A 90 -3.23 2.83 -7.61
N MET A 91 -2.78 3.17 -6.39
CA MET A 91 -2.07 2.21 -5.56
C MET A 91 -3.03 1.10 -5.10
N ASN A 92 -2.57 -0.13 -5.20
CA ASN A 92 -3.25 -1.31 -4.69
C ASN A 92 -2.47 -1.87 -3.48
N GLU A 93 -2.92 -1.47 -2.29
CA GLU A 93 -2.36 -1.86 -0.99
C GLU A 93 -2.53 -3.35 -0.65
N GLN A 94 -3.23 -4.13 -1.48
CA GLN A 94 -3.40 -5.57 -1.28
C GLN A 94 -2.25 -6.37 -1.86
N TYR A 95 -1.57 -5.91 -2.90
CA TYR A 95 -0.56 -6.69 -3.59
C TYR A 95 0.74 -5.90 -3.78
N CYS A 96 1.87 -6.63 -3.83
CA CYS A 96 3.14 -6.03 -4.17
C CYS A 96 3.33 -5.94 -5.69
N LYS A 97 4.17 -5.02 -6.15
CA LYS A 97 4.47 -4.76 -7.56
C LYS A 97 5.00 -5.96 -8.36
N TRP A 98 5.43 -7.02 -7.69
CA TRP A 98 5.91 -8.25 -8.32
C TRP A 98 4.82 -9.32 -8.47
N CYS A 99 3.76 -9.22 -7.67
CA CYS A 99 2.62 -10.13 -7.77
C CYS A 99 1.54 -9.59 -8.71
N TYR A 100 1.37 -8.27 -8.77
CA TYR A 100 0.25 -7.64 -9.47
C TYR A 100 0.69 -6.32 -10.09
N ALA A 101 0.20 -6.03 -11.29
CA ALA A 101 0.28 -4.72 -11.92
C ALA A 101 -0.75 -4.59 -13.04
N ASP A 102 -1.22 -3.36 -13.26
CA ASP A 102 -2.07 -2.98 -14.39
C ASP A 102 -3.36 -3.80 -14.54
N GLY A 103 -3.95 -4.22 -13.43
CA GLY A 103 -5.19 -4.98 -13.43
C GLY A 103 -5.02 -6.50 -13.36
N ASP A 104 -3.79 -7.03 -13.45
CA ASP A 104 -3.54 -8.47 -13.58
C ASP A 104 -2.41 -8.99 -12.68
N PHE A 105 -2.46 -10.28 -12.35
CA PHE A 105 -1.38 -10.98 -11.66
C PHE A 105 -0.24 -11.27 -12.64
N LEU A 106 0.96 -10.80 -12.30
CA LEU A 106 2.15 -11.00 -13.14
C LEU A 106 2.63 -12.45 -13.18
N SER A 107 2.23 -13.27 -12.22
CA SER A 107 2.61 -14.67 -12.12
C SER A 107 1.37 -15.55 -12.12
N HIS A 108 1.15 -16.30 -13.21
CA HIS A 108 0.11 -17.31 -13.32
C HIS A 108 0.62 -18.66 -12.80
N CYS A 109 0.81 -18.75 -11.48
CA CYS A 109 1.31 -19.94 -10.81
C CYS A 109 0.29 -20.52 -9.81
N THR A 110 0.48 -21.78 -9.45
CA THR A 110 -0.24 -22.43 -8.35
C THR A 110 0.29 -21.95 -6.99
N MET A 111 -0.43 -22.26 -5.91
CA MET A 111 0.03 -21.95 -4.56
C MET A 111 1.35 -22.66 -4.24
N GLU A 112 1.48 -23.93 -4.65
CA GLU A 112 2.71 -24.70 -4.48
C GLU A 112 3.89 -24.06 -5.20
N GLU A 113 3.69 -23.62 -6.45
CA GLU A 113 4.72 -22.92 -7.22
C GLU A 113 5.10 -21.56 -6.59
N MET A 114 4.12 -20.82 -6.04
CA MET A 114 4.39 -19.59 -5.29
C MET A 114 5.27 -19.86 -4.06
N VAL A 115 5.04 -20.96 -3.33
CA VAL A 115 5.88 -21.34 -2.19
C VAL A 115 7.33 -21.55 -2.64
N GLU A 116 7.55 -22.32 -3.71
CA GLU A 116 8.91 -22.58 -4.21
C GLU A 116 9.60 -21.29 -4.69
N GLN A 117 8.86 -20.33 -5.25
CA GLN A 117 9.40 -19.03 -5.63
C GLN A 117 9.79 -18.16 -4.43
N CYS A 118 9.08 -18.27 -3.30
CA CYS A 118 9.34 -17.47 -2.11
C CYS A 118 10.47 -18.02 -1.22
N ILE A 119 10.69 -19.34 -1.18
CA ILE A 119 11.70 -19.98 -0.31
C ILE A 119 13.09 -19.33 -0.42
N PRO A 120 13.66 -19.09 -1.62
CA PRO A 120 15.00 -18.50 -1.76
C PRO A 120 15.14 -17.11 -1.12
N HIS A 121 14.03 -16.39 -0.96
CA HIS A 121 13.99 -15.03 -0.41
C HIS A 121 13.78 -14.99 1.10
N MET A 122 13.49 -16.14 1.75
CA MET A 122 13.26 -16.19 3.20
C MET A 122 14.54 -16.12 4.02
N GLY A 123 15.68 -16.56 3.47
CA GLY A 123 16.94 -16.66 4.21
C GLY A 123 16.96 -17.73 5.31
N TRP A 124 16.05 -18.72 5.24
CA TRP A 124 15.97 -19.83 6.19
C TRP A 124 16.86 -20.99 5.72
N GLU A 125 17.61 -21.59 6.64
CA GLU A 125 18.46 -22.76 6.34
C GLU A 125 17.65 -24.04 6.10
N ASP A 126 16.54 -24.22 6.84
CA ASP A 126 15.65 -25.37 6.71
C ASP A 126 14.50 -25.08 5.74
N GLU A 127 14.67 -25.47 4.47
CA GLU A 127 13.66 -25.32 3.43
C GLU A 127 12.36 -26.09 3.73
N ARG A 128 12.40 -27.17 4.53
CA ARG A 128 11.16 -27.89 4.90
C ARG A 128 10.31 -27.06 5.84
N GLN A 129 10.93 -26.39 6.81
CA GLN A 129 10.24 -25.47 7.71
C GLN A 129 9.73 -24.23 6.97
N ALA A 130 10.55 -23.66 6.08
CA ALA A 130 10.17 -22.53 5.23
C ALA A 130 8.93 -22.86 4.39
N ARG A 131 8.91 -24.03 3.74
CA ARG A 131 7.79 -24.53 2.93
C ARG A 131 6.53 -24.68 3.77
N GLN A 132 6.61 -25.32 4.93
CA GLN A 132 5.44 -25.52 5.80
C GLN A 132 4.86 -24.20 6.31
N TYR A 133 5.72 -23.24 6.68
CA TYR A 133 5.32 -21.91 7.08
C TYR A 133 4.59 -21.16 5.96
N LEU A 134 5.20 -21.11 4.76
CA LEU A 134 4.63 -20.43 3.61
C LEU A 134 3.30 -21.06 3.19
N GLN A 135 3.19 -22.38 3.13
CA GLN A 135 1.93 -23.05 2.79
C GLN A 135 0.79 -22.65 3.74
N ASN A 136 1.07 -22.59 5.05
CA ASN A 136 0.05 -22.17 6.03
C ASN A 136 -0.28 -20.69 5.89
N LYS A 137 0.73 -19.83 5.63
CA LYS A 137 0.54 -18.40 5.44
C LYS A 137 -0.27 -18.10 4.19
N LEU A 138 0.10 -18.67 3.05
CA LEU A 138 -0.51 -18.40 1.75
C LEU A 138 -2.00 -18.74 1.74
N LYS A 139 -2.41 -19.86 2.36
CA LYS A 139 -3.83 -20.24 2.50
C LYS A 139 -4.74 -19.16 3.12
N SER A 140 -4.18 -18.31 3.98
CA SER A 140 -4.93 -17.23 4.63
C SER A 140 -5.08 -15.97 3.76
N LEU A 141 -4.33 -15.88 2.65
CA LEU A 141 -4.27 -14.68 1.82
C LEU A 141 -5.38 -14.65 0.77
N SER A 142 -5.83 -13.43 0.44
CA SER A 142 -7.00 -13.24 -0.43
C SER A 142 -6.88 -13.88 -1.82
N ARG A 143 -5.68 -14.04 -2.39
CA ARG A 143 -5.47 -14.73 -3.68
C ARG A 143 -5.75 -16.24 -3.61
N TRP A 144 -5.49 -16.87 -2.46
CA TRP A 144 -5.46 -18.33 -2.33
C TRP A 144 -6.54 -18.89 -1.41
N LYS A 145 -7.18 -18.04 -0.61
CA LYS A 145 -8.33 -18.46 0.20
C LYS A 145 -9.38 -19.06 -0.74
N GLN A 146 -9.77 -20.30 -0.48
CA GLN A 146 -10.95 -20.87 -1.11
C GLN A 146 -12.15 -20.23 -0.41
N GLU A 147 -13.15 -19.76 -1.16
CA GLU A 147 -14.43 -19.36 -0.57
C GLU A 147 -15.06 -20.61 0.06
N GLU A 148 -15.26 -20.60 1.38
CA GLU A 148 -16.04 -21.62 2.10
C GLU A 148 -17.55 -21.47 1.82
#